data_AF-A0A3N0XP72-F1
#
_entry.id   AF-A0A3N0XP72-F1
#
_cell.length_a   1.000
_cell.length_b   1.000
_cell.length_c   1.000
_cell.angle_alpha   90.00
_cell.angle_beta   90.00
_cell.angle_gamma   90.00
#
_symmetry.space_group_name_H-M   'P 1'
#
loop_
_entity.id
_entity.type
_entity.pdbx_description
1 polymer ?
#
loop_
_entity_poly.entity_id
_entity_poly.type
_entity_poly.pdbx_seq_one_letter_code
_entity_poly.pdbx_strand_id
1 'polypeptide(L)'
;MLVAIRLIFILRTFIFISAEKIFHSRDHSDRFLSKYGFIKAGDGDEPQISAEAAGETDVSLPLDLQEGGSTSGSSSADLQFITALKEFQRVSGLPVSGVFDDATKAAMNKPRCGVPDQDEELDSTKQDTAESNSTSTHNHTDAVNASETQPHERKKRHLAALLKSRKKRDASEWTGYMAFSKSLLKWRLMGEGYSSQLSIDEQKYIFRLAFRMWSEVSPLQFVEDVHSPLEDIDIRLGFGTGRHLGCSQRFDGAGREFAHAWFLGDIHFDDDEHFTVPNMGNGISLLKVAVHEIGHVLGLPHIYRPGSIMQPSYLPQDGGFEIDWMDRKSIQSLYGVCKGHFSTVFDWIRKEQTPYGEVVVRFNTYFMRDGLYWLYENRNNRTRYGDPVAVQVGWHGLPSSGVDAYVHVWNRKTDAVYFFKGVQYWRYDSENDQVFSEDADGRSYPRLISEGFPGVSGPVDTAYYDRRDAHIYFFKGSQVFRFDVRVNRLASSSPQNISEVFPAVVPGNHPVGNLDAAYFSYTHNTVFLLKGAWYWRVVSGRDRRRSASLPLNGLLPRRNVDEQWFDICDVHGSSLRTARR
;
A
#
# COMPACT_ATOMS: atom_id res chain seq x y z
N MET A 1 27.26 40.19 -16.75
CA MET A 1 26.42 39.50 -17.76
C MET A 1 26.01 38.08 -17.36
N LEU A 2 26.87 37.27 -16.71
CA LEU A 2 26.50 35.91 -16.27
C LEU A 2 25.56 35.82 -15.05
N VAL A 3 25.45 36.86 -14.22
CA VAL A 3 24.54 36.87 -13.05
C VAL A 3 23.09 37.15 -13.45
N ALA A 4 22.87 37.93 -14.51
CA ALA A 4 21.53 38.22 -15.03
C ALA A 4 20.90 37.01 -15.75
N ILE A 5 21.71 36.16 -16.37
CA ILE A 5 21.24 34.94 -17.05
C ILE A 5 20.84 33.85 -16.03
N ARG A 6 21.44 33.84 -14.83
CA ARG A 6 21.00 32.96 -13.73
C ARG A 6 19.68 33.39 -13.10
N LEU A 7 19.39 34.69 -13.02
CA LEU A 7 18.09 35.16 -12.51
C LEU A 7 16.93 34.87 -13.48
N ILE A 8 17.19 34.90 -14.80
CA ILE A 8 16.19 34.58 -15.83
C ILE A 8 15.90 33.07 -15.90
N PHE A 9 16.88 32.21 -15.55
CA PHE A 9 16.66 30.76 -15.47
C PHE A 9 16.00 30.29 -14.17
N ILE A 10 16.16 31.01 -13.05
CA ILE A 10 15.50 30.68 -11.77
C ILE A 10 14.00 31.08 -11.77
N LEU A 11 13.59 32.04 -12.61
CA LEU A 11 12.19 32.46 -12.75
C LEU A 11 11.33 31.57 -13.66
N ARG A 12 11.88 30.50 -14.25
CA ARG A 12 11.12 29.53 -15.08
C ARG A 12 10.72 28.25 -14.35
N THR A 13 10.97 28.14 -13.04
CA THR A 13 10.68 26.94 -12.24
C THR A 13 9.58 27.19 -11.20
N PHE A 14 8.60 28.02 -11.54
CA PHE A 14 7.31 28.06 -10.84
C PHE A 14 6.31 27.19 -11.63
N ILE A 15 5.58 26.34 -10.90
CA ILE A 15 4.34 25.73 -11.38
C ILE A 15 3.51 26.86 -11.99
N PHE A 16 3.36 26.88 -13.31
CA PHE A 16 2.56 27.88 -14.02
C PHE A 16 1.08 27.55 -13.75
N ILE A 17 0.57 27.96 -12.59
CA ILE A 17 -0.85 28.25 -12.48
C ILE A 17 -1.05 29.49 -13.35
N SER A 18 -1.76 29.37 -14.48
CA SER A 18 -2.08 30.53 -15.32
C SER A 18 -2.70 31.62 -14.45
N ALA A 19 -2.22 32.86 -14.57
CA ALA A 19 -2.66 33.99 -13.74
C ALA A 19 -4.18 34.28 -13.85
N GLU A 20 -4.84 33.79 -14.89
CA GLU A 20 -6.30 33.86 -15.08
C GLU A 20 -7.08 32.82 -14.23
N LYS A 21 -6.39 31.89 -13.55
CA LYS A 21 -6.97 30.75 -12.82
C LYS A 21 -6.57 30.72 -11.34
N ILE A 22 -6.42 31.87 -10.68
CA ILE A 22 -6.26 31.94 -9.23
C ILE A 22 -7.61 32.31 -8.59
N PHE A 23 -8.02 31.59 -7.54
CA PHE A 23 -9.25 31.88 -6.81
C PHE A 23 -9.13 33.23 -6.07
N HIS A 24 -9.62 34.30 -6.70
CA HIS A 24 -9.65 35.65 -6.14
C HIS A 24 -11.04 36.09 -5.67
N SER A 25 -12.11 35.37 -6.06
CA SER A 25 -13.50 35.74 -5.80
C SER A 25 -14.25 34.71 -4.94
N ARG A 26 -15.38 35.14 -4.38
CA ARG A 26 -16.29 34.28 -3.62
C ARG A 26 -16.90 33.17 -4.47
N ASP A 27 -17.30 33.47 -5.70
CA ASP A 27 -17.90 32.52 -6.66
C ASP A 27 -16.98 31.33 -6.97
N HIS A 28 -15.68 31.60 -6.98
CA HIS A 28 -14.62 30.63 -7.16
C HIS A 28 -14.51 29.65 -5.99
N SER A 29 -14.62 30.17 -4.76
CA SER A 29 -14.67 29.35 -3.54
C SER A 29 -15.95 28.52 -3.47
N ASP A 30 -17.08 29.08 -3.88
CA ASP A 30 -18.38 28.39 -3.88
C ASP A 30 -18.39 27.17 -4.83
N ARG A 31 -17.87 27.34 -6.05
CA ARG A 31 -17.68 26.24 -7.00
C ARG A 31 -16.73 25.17 -6.47
N PHE A 32 -15.66 25.57 -5.80
CA PHE A 32 -14.72 24.63 -5.17
C PHE A 32 -15.42 23.81 -4.09
N LEU A 33 -16.10 24.47 -3.15
CA LEU A 33 -16.77 23.81 -2.04
C LEU A 33 -17.88 22.87 -2.54
N SER A 34 -18.60 23.26 -3.59
CA SER A 34 -19.60 22.40 -4.24
C SER A 34 -18.95 21.19 -4.92
N LYS A 35 -17.91 21.41 -5.74
CA LYS A 35 -17.21 20.33 -6.47
C LYS A 35 -16.64 19.27 -5.53
N TYR A 36 -16.12 19.68 -4.38
CA TYR A 36 -15.49 18.78 -3.41
C TYR A 36 -16.44 18.31 -2.31
N GLY A 37 -17.75 18.54 -2.44
CA GLY A 37 -18.78 17.96 -1.57
C GLY A 37 -19.00 18.66 -0.23
N PHE A 38 -18.43 19.85 -0.01
CA PHE A 38 -18.68 20.63 1.22
C PHE A 38 -20.01 21.38 1.21
N ILE A 39 -20.55 21.66 0.02
CA ILE A 39 -21.90 22.20 -0.17
C ILE A 39 -22.74 21.09 -0.80
N LYS A 40 -23.79 20.65 -0.10
CA LYS A 40 -24.77 19.69 -0.63
C LYS A 40 -25.68 20.41 -1.63
N ALA A 41 -25.89 19.85 -2.82
CA ALA A 41 -26.87 20.39 -3.76
C ALA A 41 -28.26 20.40 -3.10
N GLY A 42 -28.86 21.59 -2.99
CA GLY A 42 -30.25 21.73 -2.55
C GLY A 42 -31.19 21.11 -3.58
N ASP A 43 -32.20 20.40 -3.11
CA ASP A 43 -33.27 19.87 -3.94
C ASP A 43 -34.05 21.05 -4.56
N GLY A 44 -33.77 21.37 -5.83
CA GLY A 44 -34.51 22.39 -6.60
C GLY A 44 -33.64 23.40 -7.37
N ASP A 45 -33.89 23.43 -8.69
CA ASP A 45 -33.50 24.43 -9.70
C ASP A 45 -32.15 24.25 -10.43
N GLU A 46 -32.17 23.44 -11.50
CA GLU A 46 -31.23 23.55 -12.63
C GLU A 46 -31.36 24.92 -13.31
N PRO A 47 -30.26 25.70 -13.48
CA PRO A 47 -30.30 26.87 -14.34
C PRO A 47 -30.24 26.44 -15.81
N GLN A 48 -31.32 26.73 -16.55
CA GLN A 48 -31.37 26.58 -18.00
C GLN A 48 -30.36 27.51 -18.68
N ILE A 49 -29.43 26.93 -19.45
CA ILE A 49 -28.52 27.66 -20.33
C ILE A 49 -29.29 28.03 -21.60
N SER A 50 -29.77 29.26 -21.70
CA SER A 50 -30.19 29.88 -22.96
C SER A 50 -28.99 30.55 -23.63
N ALA A 51 -28.60 30.04 -24.79
CA ALA A 51 -27.64 30.68 -25.68
C ALA A 51 -28.32 31.87 -26.37
N GLU A 52 -27.68 33.05 -26.38
CA GLU A 52 -27.98 34.08 -27.38
C GLU A 52 -26.79 35.01 -27.65
N ALA A 53 -26.82 35.53 -28.86
CA ALA A 53 -25.72 35.97 -29.69
C ALA A 53 -25.06 37.31 -29.29
N ALA A 54 -23.83 37.46 -29.77
CA ALA A 54 -23.06 38.70 -29.78
C ALA A 54 -23.72 39.78 -30.64
N GLY A 55 -23.76 41.00 -30.12
CA GLY A 55 -24.06 42.23 -30.83
C GLY A 55 -23.41 43.41 -30.11
N GLU A 56 -22.54 44.12 -30.82
CA GLU A 56 -21.76 45.27 -30.37
C GLU A 56 -22.65 46.48 -29.99
N THR A 57 -22.26 47.27 -28.98
CA THR A 57 -22.01 48.72 -29.11
C THR A 57 -21.59 49.37 -27.77
N ASP A 58 -20.78 50.40 -27.92
CA ASP A 58 -20.03 51.22 -26.95
C ASP A 58 -20.91 52.30 -26.26
N VAL A 59 -20.32 52.97 -25.25
CA VAL A 59 -20.64 54.29 -24.65
C VAL A 59 -21.21 54.34 -23.21
N SER A 60 -20.28 54.56 -22.27
CA SER A 60 -20.19 55.62 -21.24
C SER A 60 -21.42 56.10 -20.43
N LEU A 61 -21.37 55.87 -19.11
CA LEU A 61 -22.15 56.54 -18.03
C LEU A 61 -21.59 57.95 -17.69
N PRO A 62 -22.36 58.85 -17.02
CA PRO A 62 -22.35 58.87 -15.54
C PRO A 62 -23.71 59.16 -14.83
N LEU A 63 -23.87 58.46 -13.70
CA LEU A 63 -24.51 58.79 -12.40
C LEU A 63 -25.71 59.78 -12.31
N ASP A 64 -26.79 59.33 -11.64
CA ASP A 64 -27.16 59.85 -10.31
C ASP A 64 -28.19 58.98 -9.54
N LEU A 65 -28.18 59.13 -8.21
CA LEU A 65 -28.79 58.37 -7.11
C LEU A 65 -30.34 58.22 -7.10
N GLN A 66 -30.88 57.13 -6.50
CA GLN A 66 -31.53 57.15 -5.16
C GLN A 66 -32.23 55.81 -4.76
N GLU A 67 -31.89 55.35 -3.54
CA GLU A 67 -32.60 54.53 -2.53
C GLU A 67 -33.71 53.50 -2.84
N GLY A 68 -33.55 52.31 -2.24
CA GLY A 68 -34.57 51.72 -1.37
C GLY A 68 -35.18 50.38 -1.80
N GLY A 69 -34.85 49.29 -1.11
CA GLY A 69 -35.61 48.04 -1.18
C GLY A 69 -34.86 46.80 -0.69
N SER A 70 -35.18 46.33 0.52
CA SER A 70 -34.61 45.15 1.17
C SER A 70 -35.42 43.86 0.90
N THR A 71 -34.78 42.71 1.19
CA THR A 71 -35.35 41.38 1.52
C THR A 71 -35.69 40.47 0.32
N SER A 72 -35.49 39.14 0.29
CA SER A 72 -35.20 38.12 1.31
C SER A 72 -34.80 36.78 0.64
N GLY A 73 -33.58 36.65 0.08
CA GLY A 73 -33.11 35.41 -0.55
C GLY A 73 -31.72 34.91 -0.14
N SER A 74 -30.88 35.73 0.52
CA SER A 74 -29.44 35.41 0.64
C SER A 74 -29.02 34.68 1.93
N SER A 75 -29.82 34.68 3.02
CA SER A 75 -29.32 34.22 4.32
C SER A 75 -29.05 32.71 4.43
N SER A 76 -29.79 31.86 3.72
CA SER A 76 -29.62 30.41 3.77
C SER A 76 -28.39 29.94 2.97
N ALA A 77 -28.21 30.48 1.76
CA ALA A 77 -27.05 30.19 0.92
C ALA A 77 -25.76 30.76 1.54
N ASP A 78 -25.81 31.97 2.11
CA ASP A 78 -24.70 32.57 2.84
C ASP A 78 -24.29 31.69 4.05
N LEU A 79 -25.28 31.14 4.77
CA LEU A 79 -25.02 30.26 5.91
C LEU A 79 -24.44 28.91 5.50
N GLN A 80 -24.93 28.31 4.41
CA GLN A 80 -24.37 27.07 3.84
C GLN A 80 -22.92 27.27 3.41
N PHE A 81 -22.64 28.36 2.68
CA PHE A 81 -21.28 28.71 2.26
C PHE A 81 -20.33 28.88 3.45
N ILE A 82 -20.72 29.65 4.47
CA ILE A 82 -19.89 29.87 5.67
C ILE A 82 -19.65 28.55 6.41
N THR A 83 -20.67 27.68 6.49
CA THR A 83 -20.55 26.38 7.15
C THR A 83 -19.59 25.46 6.40
N ALA A 84 -19.74 25.37 5.08
CA ALA A 84 -18.85 24.61 4.20
C ALA A 84 -17.40 25.13 4.28
N LEU A 85 -17.22 26.45 4.32
CA LEU A 85 -15.91 27.06 4.41
C LEU A 85 -15.23 26.79 5.77
N LYS A 86 -16.00 26.86 6.88
CA LYS A 86 -15.50 26.48 8.21
C LYS A 86 -15.06 25.02 8.25
N GLU A 87 -15.83 24.14 7.61
CA GLU A 87 -15.51 22.73 7.54
C GLU A 87 -14.23 22.49 6.73
N PHE A 88 -14.10 23.11 5.56
CA PHE A 88 -12.87 23.07 4.76
C PHE A 88 -11.65 23.57 5.55
N GLN A 89 -11.78 24.69 6.26
CA GLN A 89 -10.72 25.24 7.11
C GLN A 89 -10.33 24.25 8.22
N ARG A 90 -11.33 23.64 8.87
CA ARG A 90 -11.13 22.66 9.94
C ARG A 90 -10.34 21.45 9.45
N VAL A 91 -10.76 20.83 8.35
CA VAL A 91 -10.08 19.63 7.81
C VAL A 91 -8.70 19.99 7.25
N SER A 92 -8.53 21.18 6.67
CA SER A 92 -7.24 21.64 6.13
C SER A 92 -6.24 22.12 7.20
N GLY A 93 -6.61 22.09 8.48
CA GLY A 93 -5.75 22.55 9.58
C GLY A 93 -5.55 24.07 9.62
N LEU A 94 -6.48 24.84 9.06
CA LEU A 94 -6.48 26.30 9.06
C LEU A 94 -7.27 26.85 10.26
N PRO A 95 -7.03 28.11 10.68
CA PRO A 95 -7.89 28.78 11.65
C PRO A 95 -9.34 28.82 11.17
N VAL A 96 -10.26 28.25 11.97
CA VAL A 96 -11.68 28.17 11.61
C VAL A 96 -12.35 29.52 11.85
N SER A 97 -12.43 30.33 10.79
CA SER A 97 -13.02 31.67 10.81
C SER A 97 -14.35 31.73 10.05
N GLY A 98 -14.55 30.87 9.05
CA GLY A 98 -15.62 31.00 8.06
C GLY A 98 -15.45 32.19 7.14
N VAL A 99 -14.25 32.79 7.11
CA VAL A 99 -13.87 33.91 6.26
C VAL A 99 -12.94 33.40 5.17
N PHE A 100 -13.16 33.83 3.93
CA PHE A 100 -12.29 33.49 2.79
C PHE A 100 -11.01 34.34 2.82
N ASP A 101 -10.18 34.08 3.82
CA ASP A 101 -8.90 34.73 4.07
C ASP A 101 -7.79 34.23 3.12
N ASP A 102 -6.63 34.90 3.14
CA ASP A 102 -5.53 34.59 2.22
C ASP A 102 -4.92 33.20 2.45
N ALA A 103 -4.98 32.69 3.68
CA ALA A 103 -4.56 31.33 3.99
C ALA A 103 -5.51 30.29 3.37
N THR A 104 -6.82 30.53 3.45
CA THR A 104 -7.86 29.70 2.83
C THR A 104 -7.79 29.76 1.31
N LYS A 105 -7.58 30.95 0.72
CA LYS A 105 -7.30 31.12 -0.71
C LYS A 105 -6.08 30.31 -1.13
N ALA A 106 -4.97 30.45 -0.41
CA ALA A 106 -3.75 29.72 -0.73
C ALA A 106 -3.97 28.21 -0.65
N ALA A 107 -4.72 27.71 0.34
CA ALA A 107 -5.04 26.29 0.47
C ALA A 107 -5.95 25.77 -0.66
N MET A 108 -7.01 26.49 -1.02
CA MET A 108 -7.90 26.10 -2.12
C MET A 108 -7.21 26.14 -3.49
N ASN A 109 -6.23 27.04 -3.68
CA ASN A 109 -5.43 27.11 -4.90
C ASN A 109 -4.30 26.09 -4.96
N LYS A 110 -4.10 25.26 -3.93
CA LYS A 110 -3.12 24.17 -4.02
C LYS A 110 -3.63 23.14 -5.03
N PRO A 111 -2.78 22.70 -5.96
CA PRO A 111 -3.14 21.60 -6.84
C PRO A 111 -3.52 20.35 -6.04
N ARG A 112 -4.52 19.59 -6.50
CA ARG A 112 -5.16 18.54 -5.70
C ARG A 112 -5.78 17.43 -6.56
N CYS A 113 -6.17 16.33 -5.91
CA CYS A 113 -7.02 15.31 -6.52
C CYS A 113 -8.40 15.88 -6.87
N GLY A 114 -9.00 15.36 -7.96
CA GLY A 114 -10.33 15.70 -8.45
C GLY A 114 -11.49 14.96 -7.77
N VAL A 115 -11.21 13.97 -6.92
CA VAL A 115 -12.23 13.23 -6.16
C VAL A 115 -12.82 14.13 -5.06
N PRO A 116 -14.15 14.09 -4.80
CA PRO A 116 -14.75 14.84 -3.68
C PRO A 116 -14.21 14.45 -2.30
N ASP A 117 -14.23 15.39 -1.36
CA ASP A 117 -13.73 15.19 0.01
C ASP A 117 -14.78 14.57 0.94
N GLN A 118 -16.06 14.77 0.63
CA GLN A 118 -17.19 14.22 1.36
C GLN A 118 -18.07 13.41 0.41
N ASP A 119 -18.53 12.25 0.87
CA ASP A 119 -19.46 11.42 0.11
C ASP A 119 -20.79 12.16 -0.04
N GLU A 120 -21.27 12.28 -1.28
CA GLU A 120 -22.70 12.53 -1.49
C GLU A 120 -23.43 11.25 -1.14
N GLU A 121 -24.13 11.23 0.01
CA GLU A 121 -25.04 10.15 0.36
C GLU A 121 -26.00 9.93 -0.81
N LEU A 122 -25.81 8.85 -1.57
CA LEU A 122 -26.82 8.34 -2.48
C LEU A 122 -27.99 7.87 -1.60
N ASP A 123 -28.96 8.77 -1.40
CA ASP A 123 -30.16 8.55 -0.62
C ASP A 123 -30.99 7.41 -1.24
N SER A 124 -30.71 6.18 -0.82
CA SER A 124 -31.62 5.06 -1.02
C SER A 124 -32.83 5.28 -0.13
N THR A 125 -33.79 6.07 -0.64
CA THR A 125 -35.20 6.14 -0.23
C THR A 125 -35.59 5.15 0.86
N LYS A 126 -35.48 5.59 2.12
CA LYS A 126 -36.33 5.07 3.20
C LYS A 126 -37.72 5.65 2.99
N GLN A 127 -38.57 4.92 2.28
CA GLN A 127 -40.00 5.17 2.32
C GLN A 127 -40.64 4.07 3.17
N ASP A 128 -40.80 4.36 4.46
CA ASP A 128 -41.70 3.64 5.34
C ASP A 128 -43.17 3.96 4.99
N THR A 129 -44.03 2.98 5.28
CA THR A 129 -45.51 2.94 5.24
C THR A 129 -46.12 2.55 3.88
N ALA A 130 -47.06 1.59 3.74
CA ALA A 130 -47.90 0.88 4.69
C ALA A 130 -48.38 -0.46 4.11
N GLU A 131 -48.87 -1.33 4.99
CA GLU A 131 -49.49 -2.63 4.75
C GLU A 131 -50.61 -2.62 3.70
N SER A 132 -50.63 -3.66 2.85
CA SER A 132 -51.88 -4.31 2.46
C SER A 132 -51.63 -5.76 2.03
N ASN A 133 -52.18 -6.68 2.81
CA ASN A 133 -52.30 -8.11 2.53
C ASN A 133 -53.10 -8.35 1.23
N SER A 134 -52.56 -9.17 0.33
CA SER A 134 -53.40 -10.12 -0.43
C SER A 134 -52.56 -11.24 -1.04
N THR A 135 -52.86 -12.45 -0.57
CA THR A 135 -52.48 -13.76 -1.04
C THR A 135 -53.00 -14.02 -2.48
N SER A 136 -52.16 -14.54 -3.39
CA SER A 136 -52.58 -15.61 -4.31
C SER A 136 -51.40 -16.25 -5.06
N THR A 137 -51.37 -17.57 -4.96
CA THR A 137 -50.70 -18.57 -5.81
C THR A 137 -51.09 -18.48 -7.29
N HIS A 138 -50.15 -18.74 -8.22
CA HIS A 138 -50.24 -19.84 -9.20
C HIS A 138 -49.05 -19.93 -10.17
N ASN A 139 -48.77 -21.18 -10.55
CA ASN A 139 -47.76 -21.68 -11.49
C ASN A 139 -48.20 -21.60 -12.98
N HIS A 140 -47.19 -21.83 -13.85
CA HIS A 140 -47.23 -22.59 -15.12
C HIS A 140 -47.36 -21.87 -16.49
N THR A 141 -46.19 -21.85 -17.19
CA THR A 141 -45.86 -22.40 -18.53
C THR A 141 -46.57 -22.00 -19.85
N ASP A 142 -45.70 -21.82 -20.87
CA ASP A 142 -45.80 -22.18 -22.30
C ASP A 142 -46.10 -21.13 -23.41
N ALA A 143 -45.03 -20.88 -24.20
CA ALA A 143 -44.88 -21.11 -25.65
C ALA A 143 -45.56 -20.25 -26.76
N VAL A 144 -44.69 -19.58 -27.55
CA VAL A 144 -44.47 -19.66 -29.03
C VAL A 144 -45.39 -18.95 -30.06
N ASN A 145 -44.70 -18.16 -30.93
CA ASN A 145 -44.92 -17.72 -32.34
C ASN A 145 -46.04 -16.72 -32.74
N ALA A 146 -45.66 -15.58 -33.35
CA ALA A 146 -45.47 -15.37 -34.80
C ALA A 146 -45.46 -13.86 -35.19
N SER A 147 -44.82 -13.58 -36.32
CA SER A 147 -44.41 -12.28 -36.90
C SER A 147 -45.50 -11.44 -37.57
N GLU A 148 -45.36 -10.10 -37.56
CA GLU A 148 -45.58 -9.21 -38.73
C GLU A 148 -45.03 -7.77 -38.50
N THR A 149 -44.80 -7.05 -39.60
CA THR A 149 -43.84 -5.96 -39.86
C THR A 149 -44.30 -4.49 -39.62
N GLN A 150 -43.42 -3.68 -39.01
CA GLN A 150 -43.05 -2.21 -39.16
C GLN A 150 -44.16 -1.11 -39.32
N PRO A 151 -44.01 0.17 -38.85
CA PRO A 151 -42.75 0.95 -38.73
C PRO A 151 -42.55 1.87 -37.48
N HIS A 152 -41.28 2.24 -37.27
CA HIS A 152 -40.70 3.38 -36.53
C HIS A 152 -41.56 4.29 -35.61
N GLU A 153 -41.35 4.17 -34.29
CA GLU A 153 -41.39 5.29 -33.33
C GLU A 153 -40.30 5.13 -32.25
N ARG A 154 -39.40 6.12 -32.17
CA ARG A 154 -38.18 6.11 -31.35
C ARG A 154 -38.50 6.55 -29.91
N LYS A 155 -38.79 5.60 -29.01
CA LYS A 155 -39.06 5.89 -27.58
C LYS A 155 -37.82 5.80 -26.70
N LYS A 156 -37.61 6.88 -25.93
CA LYS A 156 -36.65 7.10 -24.84
C LYS A 156 -36.76 6.04 -23.74
N ARG A 157 -36.19 4.85 -23.96
CA ARG A 157 -36.14 3.77 -22.95
C ARG A 157 -34.83 2.98 -22.95
N HIS A 158 -33.75 3.57 -23.46
CA HIS A 158 -32.46 2.92 -23.60
C HIS A 158 -31.38 3.36 -22.59
N LEU A 159 -31.73 4.20 -21.59
CA LEU A 159 -30.79 4.64 -20.55
C LEU A 159 -30.94 3.86 -19.23
N ALA A 160 -32.17 3.45 -18.88
CA ALA A 160 -32.43 2.67 -17.65
C ALA A 160 -32.04 1.19 -17.75
N ALA A 161 -31.86 0.66 -18.97
CA ALA A 161 -31.45 -0.72 -19.21
C ALA A 161 -29.92 -0.89 -19.25
N LEU A 162 -29.16 0.14 -19.66
CA LEU A 162 -27.69 0.13 -19.64
C LEU A 162 -27.11 0.26 -18.22
N LEU A 163 -27.89 0.79 -17.28
CA LEU A 163 -27.51 0.86 -15.86
C LEU A 163 -27.89 -0.40 -15.05
N LYS A 164 -28.77 -1.27 -15.57
CA LYS A 164 -29.20 -2.51 -14.88
C LYS A 164 -28.38 -3.76 -15.24
N SER A 165 -27.46 -3.68 -16.20
CA SER A 165 -26.59 -4.80 -16.59
C SER A 165 -25.14 -4.67 -16.08
N ARG A 166 -24.89 -3.85 -15.06
CA ARG A 166 -23.73 -4.06 -14.18
C ARG A 166 -24.19 -4.93 -13.02
N LYS A 167 -24.11 -6.25 -13.24
CA LYS A 167 -24.27 -7.26 -12.19
C LYS A 167 -23.40 -6.82 -11.02
N LYS A 168 -24.07 -6.45 -9.92
CA LYS A 168 -23.56 -6.23 -8.56
C LYS A 168 -22.15 -6.82 -8.43
N ARG A 169 -21.11 -6.01 -8.62
CA ARG A 169 -19.74 -6.43 -8.30
C ARG A 169 -19.79 -6.71 -6.81
N ASP A 170 -19.38 -7.92 -6.41
CA ASP A 170 -19.43 -8.42 -5.03
C ASP A 170 -18.64 -7.48 -4.10
N ALA A 171 -19.29 -6.41 -3.64
CA ALA A 171 -18.82 -5.50 -2.63
C ALA A 171 -19.32 -6.05 -1.28
N SER A 172 -18.38 -6.30 -0.36
CA SER A 172 -18.72 -6.60 1.03
C SER A 172 -19.25 -5.32 1.68
N GLU A 173 -20.53 -5.32 2.05
CA GLU A 173 -21.22 -4.22 2.71
C GLU A 173 -20.85 -4.18 4.21
N TRP A 174 -19.58 -3.95 4.52
CA TRP A 174 -19.16 -3.65 5.88
C TRP A 174 -18.31 -2.39 5.83
N THR A 175 -18.81 -1.34 6.51
CA THR A 175 -18.21 -0.01 6.74
C THR A 175 -18.42 1.08 5.69
N GLY A 176 -19.53 1.17 4.96
CA GLY A 176 -19.86 2.38 4.15
C GLY A 176 -18.91 2.71 2.98
N TYR A 177 -17.72 2.13 2.95
CA TYR A 177 -16.71 2.17 1.91
C TYR A 177 -16.77 0.84 1.17
N MET A 178 -16.92 0.91 -0.16
CA MET A 178 -16.88 -0.27 -1.00
C MET A 178 -15.44 -0.83 -1.04
N ALA A 179 -15.26 -2.12 -1.31
CA ALA A 179 -13.95 -2.76 -1.43
C ALA A 179 -14.01 -3.94 -2.41
N PHE A 180 -12.89 -4.30 -3.05
CA PHE A 180 -12.85 -5.49 -3.89
C PHE A 180 -12.97 -6.76 -3.03
N SER A 181 -13.80 -7.70 -3.45
CA SER A 181 -13.92 -9.02 -2.79
C SER A 181 -12.77 -9.97 -3.11
N LYS A 182 -12.02 -9.72 -4.19
CA LYS A 182 -10.89 -10.57 -4.62
C LYS A 182 -9.55 -9.92 -4.30
N SER A 183 -8.56 -10.76 -4.03
CA SER A 183 -7.19 -10.32 -3.70
C SER A 183 -6.30 -10.12 -4.92
N LEU A 184 -6.56 -10.81 -6.04
CA LEU A 184 -5.83 -10.63 -7.30
C LEU A 184 -6.61 -9.70 -8.23
N LEU A 185 -6.05 -8.52 -8.48
CA LEU A 185 -6.64 -7.46 -9.30
C LEU A 185 -5.85 -7.29 -10.60
N LYS A 186 -6.58 -7.25 -11.71
CA LYS A 186 -6.03 -7.04 -13.04
C LYS A 186 -6.11 -5.57 -13.42
N TRP A 187 -5.01 -5.03 -13.92
CA TRP A 187 -4.98 -3.64 -14.39
C TRP A 187 -4.48 -3.53 -15.83
N ARG A 188 -4.86 -2.44 -16.50
CA ARG A 188 -4.43 -2.12 -17.86
C ARG A 188 -4.31 -0.62 -18.08
N LEU A 189 -3.19 -0.19 -18.66
CA LEU A 189 -3.07 1.14 -19.26
C LEU A 189 -3.69 1.12 -20.67
N MET A 190 -4.69 1.96 -20.89
CA MET A 190 -5.48 2.00 -22.12
C MET A 190 -4.68 2.64 -23.26
N GLY A 191 -4.60 1.95 -24.39
CA GLY A 191 -3.78 2.40 -25.52
C GLY A 191 -4.23 3.70 -26.19
N GLU A 192 -5.51 4.05 -26.03
CA GLU A 192 -6.10 5.31 -26.50
C GLU A 192 -5.82 6.49 -25.56
N GLY A 193 -5.29 6.24 -24.36
CA GLY A 193 -5.00 7.24 -23.34
C GLY A 193 -3.57 7.11 -22.83
N TYR A 194 -2.58 7.06 -23.71
CA TYR A 194 -1.19 7.21 -23.30
C TYR A 194 -0.83 8.69 -23.16
N SER A 195 -0.01 9.03 -22.17
CA SER A 195 0.54 10.38 -22.04
C SER A 195 1.40 10.73 -23.26
N SER A 196 1.24 11.96 -23.75
CA SER A 196 2.08 12.53 -24.81
C SER A 196 3.46 13.00 -24.31
N GLN A 197 3.63 13.14 -23.00
CA GLN A 197 4.83 13.71 -22.38
C GLN A 197 5.85 12.66 -21.90
N LEU A 198 5.42 11.40 -21.70
CA LEU A 198 6.24 10.32 -21.17
C LEU A 198 6.24 9.13 -22.14
N SER A 199 7.35 8.38 -22.22
CA SER A 199 7.34 7.14 -23.00
C SER A 199 6.38 6.11 -22.40
N ILE A 200 5.81 5.24 -23.23
CA ILE A 200 4.89 4.18 -22.78
C ILE A 200 5.56 3.28 -21.73
N ASP A 201 6.85 2.98 -21.90
CA ASP A 201 7.60 2.15 -20.96
C ASP A 201 7.78 2.84 -19.59
N GLU A 202 8.02 4.15 -19.58
CA GLU A 202 8.08 4.93 -18.34
C GLU A 202 6.73 4.98 -17.64
N GLN A 203 5.63 5.20 -18.39
CA GLN A 203 4.28 5.17 -17.84
C GLN A 203 3.98 3.81 -17.19
N LYS A 204 4.19 2.71 -17.92
CA LYS A 204 3.97 1.35 -17.41
C LYS A 204 4.86 1.01 -16.22
N TYR A 205 6.11 1.47 -16.24
CA TYR A 205 7.03 1.31 -15.11
C TYR A 205 6.49 1.98 -13.85
N ILE A 206 6.04 3.23 -13.97
CA ILE A 206 5.51 4.01 -12.85
C ILE A 206 4.24 3.37 -12.29
N PHE A 207 3.31 2.93 -13.14
CA PHE A 207 2.10 2.27 -12.68
C PHE A 207 2.36 0.91 -12.02
N ARG A 208 3.29 0.10 -12.56
CA ARG A 208 3.73 -1.14 -11.88
C ARG A 208 4.27 -0.86 -10.48
N LEU A 209 5.07 0.20 -10.34
CA LEU A 209 5.60 0.61 -9.05
C LEU A 209 4.49 1.11 -8.11
N ALA A 210 3.53 1.89 -8.61
CA ALA A 210 2.42 2.39 -7.81
C ALA A 210 1.54 1.26 -7.25
N PHE A 211 1.16 0.28 -8.09
CA PHE A 211 0.43 -0.91 -7.64
C PHE A 211 1.26 -1.76 -6.66
N ARG A 212 2.55 -1.91 -6.95
CA ARG A 212 3.47 -2.64 -6.05
C ARG A 212 3.46 -2.04 -4.66
N MET A 213 3.55 -0.72 -4.51
CA MET A 213 3.55 -0.06 -3.20
C MET A 213 2.33 -0.42 -2.35
N TRP A 214 1.15 -0.60 -2.94
CA TRP A 214 -0.04 -1.10 -2.23
C TRP A 214 0.01 -2.59 -1.92
N SER A 215 0.58 -3.43 -2.79
CA SER A 215 0.84 -4.85 -2.49
C SER A 215 1.85 -5.06 -1.38
N GLU A 216 2.81 -4.15 -1.18
CA GLU A 216 3.81 -4.26 -0.11
C GLU A 216 3.21 -4.10 1.29
N VAL A 217 1.99 -3.56 1.40
CA VAL A 217 1.34 -3.23 2.67
C VAL A 217 -0.04 -3.86 2.84
N SER A 218 -0.48 -4.69 1.90
CA SER A 218 -1.79 -5.36 1.93
C SER A 218 -1.73 -6.75 1.28
N PRO A 219 -2.71 -7.63 1.54
CA PRO A 219 -2.80 -8.95 0.88
C PRO A 219 -3.13 -8.88 -0.62
N LEU A 220 -3.32 -7.69 -1.19
CA LEU A 220 -3.67 -7.50 -2.59
C LEU A 220 -2.48 -7.74 -3.51
N GLN A 221 -2.75 -8.38 -4.65
CA GLN A 221 -1.79 -8.63 -5.70
C GLN A 221 -2.29 -8.02 -7.00
N PHE A 222 -1.40 -7.35 -7.74
CA PHE A 222 -1.75 -6.69 -8.99
C PHE A 222 -1.00 -7.29 -10.16
N VAL A 223 -1.72 -7.55 -11.26
CA VAL A 223 -1.15 -8.06 -12.50
C VAL A 223 -1.58 -7.21 -13.70
N GLU A 224 -0.61 -6.82 -14.52
CA GLU A 224 -0.90 -6.16 -15.80
C GLU A 224 -1.43 -7.21 -16.78
N ASP A 225 -2.66 -7.03 -17.27
CA ASP A 225 -3.25 -7.90 -18.27
C ASP A 225 -3.52 -7.08 -19.53
N VAL A 226 -2.82 -7.39 -20.61
CA VAL A 226 -2.95 -6.69 -21.91
C VAL A 226 -3.73 -7.48 -22.96
N HIS A 227 -4.19 -8.69 -22.65
CA HIS A 227 -4.77 -9.61 -23.63
C HIS A 227 -6.26 -9.86 -23.41
N SER A 228 -6.73 -9.91 -22.16
CA SER A 228 -8.13 -10.21 -21.86
C SER A 228 -9.08 -9.09 -22.36
N PRO A 229 -10.36 -9.37 -22.59
CA PRO A 229 -11.37 -8.33 -22.82
C PRO A 229 -11.38 -7.26 -21.71
N LEU A 230 -11.79 -6.03 -22.04
CA LEU A 230 -11.82 -4.92 -21.06
C LEU A 230 -12.76 -5.18 -19.88
N GLU A 231 -13.81 -5.96 -20.08
CA GLU A 231 -14.76 -6.36 -19.04
C GLU A 231 -14.14 -7.18 -17.90
N ASP A 232 -13.05 -7.90 -18.19
CA ASP A 232 -12.30 -8.71 -17.22
C ASP A 232 -11.21 -7.91 -16.49
N ILE A 233 -11.00 -6.65 -16.87
CA ILE A 233 -10.02 -5.77 -16.25
C ILE A 233 -10.69 -5.00 -15.12
N ASP A 234 -10.09 -5.08 -13.93
CA ASP A 234 -10.64 -4.48 -12.72
C ASP A 234 -10.36 -2.98 -12.65
N ILE A 235 -9.12 -2.59 -13.00
CA ILE A 235 -8.64 -1.22 -12.89
C ILE A 235 -8.07 -0.78 -14.24
N ARG A 236 -8.64 0.26 -14.83
CA ARG A 236 -8.19 0.80 -16.11
C ARG A 236 -7.59 2.18 -15.90
N LEU A 237 -6.48 2.44 -16.57
CA LEU A 237 -5.74 3.69 -16.45
C LEU A 237 -5.73 4.38 -17.81
N GLY A 238 -5.79 5.71 -17.82
CA GLY A 238 -5.57 6.48 -19.04
C GLY A 238 -5.27 7.95 -18.78
N PHE A 239 -4.60 8.58 -19.73
CA PHE A 239 -4.37 10.01 -19.78
C PHE A 239 -5.39 10.67 -20.70
N GLY A 240 -5.74 11.92 -20.43
CA GLY A 240 -6.61 12.71 -21.27
C GLY A 240 -6.53 14.20 -20.98
N THR A 241 -7.05 15.02 -21.90
CA THR A 241 -7.16 16.48 -21.73
C THR A 241 -8.61 16.89 -21.91
N GLY A 242 -9.08 17.87 -21.13
CA GLY A 242 -10.47 18.33 -21.20
C GLY A 242 -11.50 17.19 -21.16
N ARG A 243 -12.25 17.00 -22.26
CA ARG A 243 -13.15 15.85 -22.43
C ARG A 243 -12.35 14.66 -22.95
N HIS A 244 -12.34 13.57 -22.20
CA HIS A 244 -11.46 12.43 -22.47
C HIS A 244 -12.17 11.10 -22.21
N LEU A 245 -11.75 10.03 -22.90
CA LEU A 245 -12.10 8.62 -22.62
C LEU A 245 -13.60 8.32 -22.39
N GLY A 246 -14.51 9.11 -22.97
CA GLY A 246 -15.96 8.98 -22.74
C GLY A 246 -16.41 9.35 -21.31
N CYS A 247 -15.54 9.99 -20.54
CA CYS A 247 -15.77 10.46 -19.18
C CYS A 247 -16.71 11.67 -19.12
N SER A 248 -17.57 11.73 -18.10
CA SER A 248 -18.44 12.88 -17.81
C SER A 248 -17.70 14.04 -17.13
N GLN A 249 -16.66 13.74 -16.35
CA GLN A 249 -15.83 14.73 -15.68
C GLN A 249 -14.79 15.29 -16.65
N ARG A 250 -14.80 16.61 -16.85
CA ARG A 250 -13.88 17.31 -17.74
C ARG A 250 -12.68 17.81 -16.93
N PHE A 251 -11.47 17.60 -17.42
CA PHE A 251 -10.28 18.24 -16.86
C PHE A 251 -10.28 19.76 -17.11
N ASP A 252 -9.68 20.51 -16.19
CA ASP A 252 -9.63 21.97 -16.22
C ASP A 252 -8.33 22.55 -16.80
N GLY A 253 -7.42 21.67 -17.26
CA GLY A 253 -6.11 21.98 -17.79
C GLY A 253 -5.11 22.33 -16.67
N ALA A 254 -3.86 22.63 -17.05
CA ALA A 254 -2.74 22.72 -16.11
C ALA A 254 -2.97 23.55 -14.81
N GLY A 255 -2.49 22.99 -13.70
CA GLY A 255 -2.22 23.64 -12.42
C GLY A 255 -3.26 23.41 -11.31
N ARG A 256 -4.25 22.52 -11.47
CA ARG A 256 -5.36 22.38 -10.50
C ARG A 256 -5.74 20.93 -10.20
N GLU A 257 -6.34 20.22 -11.15
CA GLU A 257 -6.77 18.83 -11.00
C GLU A 257 -5.82 17.89 -11.74
N PHE A 258 -5.06 17.07 -11.02
CA PHE A 258 -4.09 16.17 -11.66
C PHE A 258 -4.69 14.89 -12.20
N ALA A 259 -5.69 14.40 -11.52
CA ALA A 259 -6.29 13.11 -11.78
C ALA A 259 -7.60 13.01 -11.02
N HIS A 260 -8.40 12.05 -11.44
CA HIS A 260 -9.51 11.55 -10.65
C HIS A 260 -9.63 10.04 -10.85
N ALA A 261 -10.21 9.39 -9.85
CA ALA A 261 -10.50 7.98 -9.87
C ALA A 261 -11.97 7.74 -9.52
N TRP A 262 -12.58 6.74 -10.15
CA TRP A 262 -13.85 6.20 -9.68
C TRP A 262 -13.63 5.02 -8.75
N PHE A 263 -14.47 4.96 -7.73
CA PHE A 263 -14.52 3.82 -6.83
C PHE A 263 -14.72 2.49 -7.61
N LEU A 264 -13.88 1.48 -7.36
CA LEU A 264 -13.82 0.20 -8.10
C LEU A 264 -13.78 0.37 -9.64
N GLY A 265 -13.10 1.41 -10.13
CA GLY A 265 -13.25 1.82 -11.53
C GLY A 265 -11.96 2.22 -12.21
N ASP A 266 -12.12 3.21 -13.07
CA ASP A 266 -11.10 3.72 -13.97
C ASP A 266 -10.39 4.91 -13.29
N ILE A 267 -9.10 5.09 -13.59
CA ILE A 267 -8.28 6.22 -13.14
C ILE A 267 -7.88 7.02 -14.37
N HIS A 268 -8.16 8.32 -14.35
CA HIS A 268 -7.74 9.22 -15.40
C HIS A 268 -6.77 10.27 -14.87
N PHE A 269 -5.73 10.54 -15.65
CA PHE A 269 -4.70 11.54 -15.36
C PHE A 269 -4.81 12.68 -16.39
N ASP A 270 -4.69 13.93 -15.94
CA ASP A 270 -4.74 15.11 -16.81
C ASP A 270 -3.42 15.28 -17.58
N ASP A 271 -3.43 15.01 -18.88
CA ASP A 271 -2.23 15.12 -19.73
C ASP A 271 -1.82 16.58 -20.02
N ASP A 272 -2.61 17.58 -19.58
CA ASP A 272 -2.20 18.99 -19.58
C ASP A 272 -1.21 19.30 -18.45
N GLU A 273 -1.06 18.41 -17.46
CA GLU A 273 -0.16 18.56 -16.32
C GLU A 273 1.24 18.06 -16.61
N HIS A 274 2.26 18.74 -16.09
CA HIS A 274 3.65 18.34 -16.32
C HIS A 274 4.07 17.20 -15.39
N PHE A 275 3.68 15.99 -15.76
CA PHE A 275 4.08 14.77 -15.08
C PHE A 275 5.54 14.42 -15.32
N THR A 276 6.21 14.03 -14.24
CA THR A 276 7.62 13.67 -14.24
C THR A 276 7.85 12.31 -13.63
N VAL A 277 8.93 11.68 -14.06
CA VAL A 277 9.38 10.41 -13.52
C VAL A 277 9.93 10.61 -12.09
N PRO A 278 9.98 9.56 -11.25
CA PRO A 278 10.50 9.66 -9.90
C PRO A 278 11.90 10.27 -9.85
N ASN A 279 12.17 11.08 -8.80
CA ASN A 279 13.49 11.67 -8.48
C ASN A 279 14.05 12.72 -9.46
N MET A 280 13.26 13.29 -10.38
CA MET A 280 13.70 14.42 -11.22
C MET A 280 13.66 15.80 -10.52
N GLY A 281 13.09 15.89 -9.31
CA GLY A 281 13.09 17.09 -8.44
C GLY A 281 12.23 18.26 -8.93
N ASN A 282 11.98 18.38 -10.23
CA ASN A 282 11.19 19.45 -10.83
C ASN A 282 9.94 18.84 -11.51
N GLY A 283 8.72 19.16 -11.03
CA GLY A 283 7.45 18.74 -11.64
C GLY A 283 6.50 17.96 -10.72
N ILE A 284 5.37 17.49 -11.26
CA ILE A 284 4.40 16.66 -10.54
C ILE A 284 4.81 15.20 -10.70
N SER A 285 5.03 14.50 -9.60
CA SER A 285 5.44 13.10 -9.62
C SER A 285 4.25 12.22 -10.01
N LEU A 286 4.30 11.62 -11.20
CA LEU A 286 3.26 10.70 -11.65
C LEU A 286 3.11 9.51 -10.70
N LEU A 287 4.22 9.03 -10.11
CA LEU A 287 4.17 7.96 -9.13
C LEU A 287 3.34 8.34 -7.90
N LYS A 288 3.53 9.56 -7.39
CA LYS A 288 2.82 10.04 -6.21
C LYS A 288 1.33 10.17 -6.46
N VAL A 289 0.96 10.78 -7.58
CA VAL A 289 -0.44 10.89 -8.00
C VAL A 289 -1.04 9.50 -8.24
N ALA A 290 -0.35 8.61 -8.96
CA ALA A 290 -0.85 7.26 -9.20
C ALA A 290 -1.09 6.46 -7.92
N VAL A 291 -0.19 6.51 -6.93
CA VAL A 291 -0.40 5.82 -5.64
C VAL A 291 -1.63 6.37 -4.92
N HIS A 292 -1.84 7.69 -4.93
CA HIS A 292 -3.03 8.33 -4.36
C HIS A 292 -4.32 7.86 -5.05
N GLU A 293 -4.40 7.96 -6.37
CA GLU A 293 -5.59 7.57 -7.13
C GLU A 293 -5.91 6.08 -7.02
N ILE A 294 -4.87 5.22 -6.99
CA ILE A 294 -5.07 3.78 -6.74
C ILE A 294 -5.65 3.57 -5.34
N GLY A 295 -5.25 4.35 -4.33
CA GLY A 295 -5.85 4.29 -3.00
C GLY A 295 -7.36 4.52 -3.03
N HIS A 296 -7.84 5.49 -3.82
CA HIS A 296 -9.28 5.71 -4.03
C HIS A 296 -9.96 4.52 -4.69
N VAL A 297 -9.39 3.98 -5.77
CA VAL A 297 -9.93 2.79 -6.45
C VAL A 297 -10.05 1.61 -5.48
N LEU A 298 -9.13 1.51 -4.52
CA LEU A 298 -9.10 0.46 -3.52
C LEU A 298 -10.04 0.67 -2.32
N GLY A 299 -10.64 1.83 -2.07
CA GLY A 299 -11.41 2.00 -0.82
C GLY A 299 -11.14 3.24 -0.02
N LEU A 300 -10.01 3.89 -0.25
CA LEU A 300 -9.52 4.87 0.70
C LEU A 300 -10.16 6.24 0.41
N PRO A 301 -10.77 6.89 1.40
CA PRO A 301 -11.17 8.28 1.29
C PRO A 301 -9.94 9.19 1.40
N HIS A 302 -10.15 10.48 1.17
CA HIS A 302 -9.15 11.48 1.50
C HIS A 302 -8.82 11.48 3.01
N ILE A 303 -7.54 11.58 3.34
CA ILE A 303 -7.05 11.68 4.72
C ILE A 303 -6.32 13.01 4.87
N TYR A 304 -6.94 13.93 5.61
CA TYR A 304 -6.36 15.25 5.90
C TYR A 304 -5.26 15.20 6.97
N ARG A 305 -4.14 14.59 6.59
CA ARG A 305 -2.95 14.48 7.45
C ARG A 305 -1.69 14.78 6.65
N PRO A 306 -0.83 15.70 7.12
CA PRO A 306 0.48 15.89 6.52
C PRO A 306 1.27 14.57 6.50
N GLY A 307 1.72 14.18 5.31
CA GLY A 307 2.48 12.95 5.09
C GLY A 307 1.65 11.75 4.60
N SER A 308 0.32 11.78 4.72
CA SER A 308 -0.55 10.77 4.11
C SER A 308 -0.47 10.86 2.59
N ILE A 309 -0.39 9.71 1.91
CA ILE A 309 -0.50 9.65 0.46
C ILE A 309 -1.90 9.98 0.00
N MET A 310 -2.93 9.71 0.82
CA MET A 310 -4.34 10.02 0.57
C MET A 310 -4.72 11.47 0.92
N GLN A 311 -3.74 12.34 1.17
CA GLN A 311 -3.99 13.76 1.34
C GLN A 311 -4.51 14.38 0.02
N PRO A 312 -5.63 15.13 0.03
CA PRO A 312 -6.21 15.67 -1.20
C PRO A 312 -5.30 16.66 -1.95
N SER A 313 -4.65 17.57 -1.23
CA SER A 313 -3.73 18.53 -1.84
C SER A 313 -2.37 17.88 -2.12
N TYR A 314 -1.81 18.14 -3.29
CA TYR A 314 -0.47 17.69 -3.62
C TYR A 314 0.58 18.54 -2.91
N LEU A 315 1.47 17.87 -2.19
CA LEU A 315 2.68 18.48 -1.64
C LEU A 315 3.89 17.94 -2.42
N PRO A 316 4.65 18.81 -3.11
CA PRO A 316 5.95 18.43 -3.65
C PRO A 316 6.81 17.87 -2.51
N GLN A 317 7.50 16.77 -2.76
CA GLN A 317 8.46 16.21 -1.83
C GLN A 317 9.79 16.03 -2.55
N ASP A 318 10.87 16.49 -1.90
CA ASP A 318 12.22 16.30 -2.37
C ASP A 318 12.67 14.86 -2.03
N GLY A 319 12.54 13.95 -2.99
CA GLY A 319 12.99 12.55 -2.86
C GLY A 319 11.87 11.50 -2.93
N GLY A 320 12.22 10.23 -2.67
CA GLY A 320 11.26 9.13 -2.60
C GLY A 320 10.27 9.33 -1.44
N PHE A 321 9.00 8.95 -1.64
CA PHE A 321 7.96 8.99 -0.62
C PHE A 321 7.58 7.59 -0.17
N GLU A 322 6.99 7.51 1.02
CA GLU A 322 6.61 6.29 1.70
C GLU A 322 5.10 6.33 2.01
N ILE A 323 4.42 5.17 1.97
CA ILE A 323 3.02 5.10 2.41
C ILE A 323 2.97 5.25 3.95
N ASP A 324 2.23 6.24 4.44
CA ASP A 324 2.15 6.55 5.87
C ASP A 324 1.54 5.40 6.67
N TRP A 325 1.82 5.36 7.97
CA TRP A 325 1.20 4.42 8.90
C TRP A 325 -0.34 4.44 8.83
N MET A 326 -0.95 5.63 8.75
CA MET A 326 -2.42 5.72 8.71
C MET A 326 -2.99 5.14 7.42
N ASP A 327 -2.34 5.40 6.29
CA ASP A 327 -2.76 4.85 4.99
C ASP A 327 -2.67 3.32 5.00
N ARG A 328 -1.56 2.77 5.54
CA ARG A 328 -1.36 1.33 5.71
C ARG A 328 -2.44 0.69 6.59
N LYS A 329 -2.78 1.33 7.73
CA LYS A 329 -3.83 0.80 8.61
C LYS A 329 -5.21 0.91 7.98
N SER A 330 -5.46 1.95 7.19
CA SER A 330 -6.73 2.12 6.49
C SER A 330 -6.92 1.05 5.42
N ILE A 331 -5.90 0.79 4.58
CA ILE A 331 -6.01 -0.29 3.57
C ILE A 331 -6.11 -1.67 4.22
N GLN A 332 -5.40 -1.90 5.32
CA GLN A 332 -5.48 -3.16 6.07
C GLN A 332 -6.83 -3.36 6.78
N SER A 333 -7.54 -2.28 7.11
CA SER A 333 -8.90 -2.39 7.65
C SER A 333 -9.90 -2.90 6.61
N LEU A 334 -9.64 -2.63 5.33
CA LEU A 334 -10.48 -3.07 4.21
C LEU A 334 -10.12 -4.49 3.72
N TYR A 335 -8.82 -4.78 3.58
CA TYR A 335 -8.35 -6.01 2.94
C TYR A 335 -7.68 -7.01 3.90
N GLY A 336 -7.54 -6.65 5.18
CA GLY A 336 -6.84 -7.44 6.18
C GLY A 336 -5.32 -7.25 6.12
N VAL A 337 -4.61 -8.11 6.87
CA VAL A 337 -3.16 -8.11 7.00
C VAL A 337 -2.53 -9.32 6.33
N CYS A 338 -1.26 -9.19 5.96
CA CYS A 338 -0.50 -10.24 5.29
C CYS A 338 -0.14 -11.36 6.28
N LYS A 339 -0.41 -12.60 5.87
CA LYS A 339 -0.17 -13.79 6.68
C LYS A 339 0.56 -14.85 5.86
N GLY A 340 1.24 -15.74 6.56
CA GLY A 340 1.86 -16.92 5.96
C GLY A 340 2.97 -17.48 6.83
N HIS A 341 3.50 -18.61 6.39
CA HIS A 341 4.69 -19.20 6.98
C HIS A 341 5.95 -18.69 6.29
N PHE A 342 7.10 -18.87 6.93
CA PHE A 342 8.41 -18.49 6.43
C PHE A 342 9.33 -19.70 6.43
N SER A 343 10.13 -19.89 5.39
CA SER A 343 11.09 -20.99 5.34
C SER A 343 12.29 -20.73 6.26
N THR A 344 12.62 -19.47 6.52
CA THR A 344 13.67 -19.08 7.47
C THR A 344 13.43 -17.66 7.97
N VAL A 345 13.73 -17.41 9.23
CA VAL A 345 13.73 -16.07 9.85
C VAL A 345 15.01 -15.91 10.65
N PHE A 346 15.66 -14.75 10.57
CA PHE A 346 16.88 -14.50 11.33
C PHE A 346 17.19 -13.01 11.49
N ASP A 347 17.90 -12.66 12.58
CA ASP A 347 18.48 -11.33 12.71
C ASP A 347 19.86 -11.31 12.05
N TRP A 348 20.04 -10.46 11.05
CA TRP A 348 21.32 -10.25 10.40
C TRP A 348 22.09 -9.14 11.10
N ILE A 349 23.31 -9.43 11.53
CA ILE A 349 24.15 -8.48 12.27
C ILE A 349 25.16 -7.83 11.33
N ARG A 350 25.20 -6.50 11.32
CA ARG A 350 26.17 -5.70 10.56
C ARG A 350 27.01 -4.85 11.51
N LYS A 351 28.32 -4.81 11.26
CA LYS A 351 29.26 -3.89 11.91
C LYS A 351 29.39 -2.69 10.99
N GLU A 352 28.98 -1.52 11.45
CA GLU A 352 29.08 -0.27 10.71
C GLU A 352 30.07 0.64 11.41
N GLN A 353 30.95 1.28 10.65
CA GLN A 353 31.80 2.33 11.19
C GLN A 353 31.06 3.66 11.09
N THR A 354 30.85 4.30 12.24
CA THR A 354 30.28 5.65 12.30
C THR A 354 31.22 6.66 11.65
N PRO A 355 30.73 7.86 11.28
CA PRO A 355 31.59 8.95 10.80
C PRO A 355 32.72 9.32 11.75
N TYR A 356 32.59 9.00 13.04
CA TYR A 356 33.58 9.26 14.09
C TYR A 356 34.58 8.09 14.29
N GLY A 357 34.50 7.05 13.46
CA GLY A 357 35.39 5.89 13.53
C GLY A 357 34.96 4.80 14.50
N GLU A 358 33.91 5.00 15.30
CA GLU A 358 33.37 3.99 16.22
C GLU A 358 32.66 2.87 15.46
N VAL A 359 32.90 1.61 15.82
CA VAL A 359 32.20 0.46 15.25
C VAL A 359 30.91 0.21 16.03
N VAL A 360 29.77 0.43 15.38
CA VAL A 360 28.44 0.14 15.93
C VAL A 360 27.88 -1.13 15.32
N VAL A 361 27.23 -1.94 16.16
CA VAL A 361 26.55 -3.15 15.72
C VAL A 361 25.08 -2.83 15.47
N ARG A 362 24.63 -3.05 14.24
CA ARG A 362 23.22 -2.96 13.85
C ARG A 362 22.69 -4.32 13.46
N PHE A 363 21.39 -4.50 13.61
CA PHE A 363 20.72 -5.70 13.14
C PHE A 363 19.29 -5.40 12.73
N ASN A 364 18.85 -6.10 11.69
CA ASN A 364 17.48 -6.13 11.20
C ASN A 364 17.06 -7.59 11.02
N THR A 365 15.77 -7.86 11.09
CA THR A 365 15.25 -9.21 10.94
C THR A 365 14.95 -9.49 9.49
N TYR A 366 15.42 -10.60 8.96
CA TYR A 366 15.16 -11.06 7.61
C TYR A 366 14.17 -12.22 7.65
N PHE A 367 13.20 -12.16 6.77
CA PHE A 367 12.21 -13.20 6.54
C PHE A 367 12.43 -13.76 5.14
N MET A 368 12.42 -15.08 4.98
CA MET A 368 12.56 -15.73 3.68
C MET A 368 11.40 -16.69 3.45
N ARG A 369 10.87 -16.70 2.23
CA ARG A 369 9.97 -17.74 1.70
C ARG A 369 9.98 -17.69 0.18
N ASP A 370 9.78 -18.84 -0.46
CA ASP A 370 9.61 -18.96 -1.91
C ASP A 370 10.71 -18.31 -2.78
N GLY A 371 11.95 -18.33 -2.30
CA GLY A 371 13.10 -17.70 -3.00
C GLY A 371 13.12 -16.17 -2.93
N LEU A 372 12.24 -15.58 -2.11
CA LEU A 372 12.17 -14.16 -1.81
C LEU A 372 12.58 -13.90 -0.35
N TYR A 373 13.02 -12.67 -0.08
CA TYR A 373 13.26 -12.19 1.27
C TYR A 373 12.71 -10.78 1.50
N TRP A 374 12.41 -10.50 2.77
CA TRP A 374 12.02 -9.20 3.30
C TRP A 374 12.97 -8.83 4.43
N LEU A 375 13.38 -7.57 4.46
CA LEU A 375 14.13 -6.94 5.53
C LEU A 375 13.12 -6.17 6.40
N TYR A 376 12.92 -6.65 7.62
CA TYR A 376 12.13 -5.99 8.64
C TYR A 376 13.01 -5.08 9.50
N GLU A 377 12.72 -3.78 9.43
CA GLU A 377 13.43 -2.74 10.16
C GLU A 377 12.93 -2.68 11.61
N ASN A 378 13.62 -3.38 12.49
CA ASN A 378 13.23 -3.53 13.89
C ASN A 378 13.03 -2.19 14.63
N ARG A 379 13.75 -1.13 14.24
CA ARG A 379 13.61 0.20 14.85
C ARG A 379 12.32 0.92 14.42
N ASN A 380 11.90 0.70 13.17
CA ASN A 380 10.77 1.40 12.57
C ASN A 380 9.49 0.56 12.61
N ASN A 381 9.57 -0.71 13.05
CA ASN A 381 8.47 -1.67 13.06
C ASN A 381 7.75 -1.76 11.71
N ARG A 382 8.53 -1.86 10.63
CA ARG A 382 8.02 -2.03 9.29
C ARG A 382 8.99 -2.80 8.42
N THR A 383 8.46 -3.40 7.37
CA THR A 383 9.26 -3.91 6.26
C THR A 383 9.89 -2.76 5.47
N ARG A 384 11.07 -3.00 4.91
CA ARG A 384 11.74 -2.08 3.98
C ARG A 384 10.91 -1.92 2.70
N TYR A 385 10.76 -0.69 2.23
CA TYR A 385 10.11 -0.41 0.95
C TYR A 385 10.87 -1.04 -0.22
N GLY A 386 10.13 -1.59 -1.17
CA GLY A 386 10.72 -2.32 -2.30
C GLY A 386 11.02 -3.79 -1.98
N ASP A 387 10.54 -4.34 -0.86
CA ASP A 387 10.53 -5.78 -0.60
C ASP A 387 9.17 -6.39 -1.00
N PRO A 388 9.09 -7.68 -1.38
CA PRO A 388 10.16 -8.66 -1.37
C PRO A 388 11.21 -8.45 -2.46
N VAL A 389 12.39 -9.01 -2.22
CA VAL A 389 13.50 -9.10 -3.16
C VAL A 389 13.90 -10.57 -3.33
N ALA A 390 14.33 -10.98 -4.53
CA ALA A 390 14.84 -12.32 -4.76
C ALA A 390 16.11 -12.58 -3.93
N VAL A 391 16.22 -13.75 -3.30
CA VAL A 391 17.36 -14.14 -2.44
C VAL A 391 18.70 -13.92 -3.15
N GLN A 392 18.80 -14.24 -4.43
CA GLN A 392 20.03 -14.07 -5.22
C GLN A 392 20.53 -12.63 -5.37
N VAL A 393 19.63 -11.65 -5.22
CA VAL A 393 19.98 -10.23 -5.36
C VAL A 393 20.68 -9.71 -4.10
N GLY A 394 20.33 -10.23 -2.92
CA GLY A 394 20.89 -9.78 -1.64
C GLY A 394 21.74 -10.81 -0.90
N TRP A 395 21.80 -12.04 -1.39
CA TRP A 395 22.51 -13.15 -0.74
C TRP A 395 23.22 -14.00 -1.80
N HIS A 396 24.38 -13.54 -2.25
CA HIS A 396 25.07 -14.13 -3.40
C HIS A 396 25.60 -15.54 -3.11
N GLY A 397 25.34 -16.47 -4.03
CA GLY A 397 25.79 -17.86 -3.93
C GLY A 397 24.90 -18.80 -3.11
N LEU A 398 23.87 -18.27 -2.42
CA LEU A 398 22.84 -19.13 -1.82
C LEU A 398 21.97 -19.81 -2.90
N PRO A 399 21.13 -20.80 -2.56
CA PRO A 399 20.16 -21.35 -3.50
C PRO A 399 19.05 -20.35 -3.87
N SER A 400 18.63 -20.32 -5.14
CA SER A 400 17.58 -19.38 -5.62
C SER A 400 16.20 -19.64 -5.03
N SER A 401 15.91 -20.87 -4.61
CA SER A 401 14.66 -21.26 -3.94
C SER A 401 14.67 -20.99 -2.42
N GLY A 402 15.63 -20.21 -1.92
CA GLY A 402 15.76 -19.88 -0.49
C GLY A 402 16.42 -21.01 0.31
N VAL A 403 16.31 -20.93 1.64
CA VAL A 403 17.00 -21.78 2.62
C VAL A 403 16.01 -22.27 3.68
N ASP A 404 16.41 -23.31 4.41
CA ASP A 404 15.60 -24.00 5.43
C ASP A 404 16.02 -23.56 6.85
N ALA A 405 17.29 -23.19 7.05
CA ALA A 405 17.76 -22.68 8.34
C ALA A 405 18.89 -21.66 8.21
N TYR A 406 19.03 -20.85 9.25
CA TYR A 406 20.12 -19.90 9.46
C TYR A 406 20.73 -20.06 10.84
N VAL A 407 22.06 -20.10 10.92
CA VAL A 407 22.78 -20.16 12.20
C VAL A 407 23.92 -19.16 12.19
N HIS A 408 23.92 -18.25 13.17
CA HIS A 408 25.05 -17.38 13.45
C HIS A 408 25.74 -17.79 14.75
N VAL A 409 26.88 -18.46 14.61
CA VAL A 409 27.76 -18.77 15.75
C VAL A 409 28.59 -17.54 16.04
N TRP A 410 28.10 -16.73 16.99
CA TRP A 410 28.79 -15.52 17.42
C TRP A 410 29.20 -15.59 18.89
N ASN A 411 30.50 -15.71 19.10
CA ASN A 411 31.14 -15.70 20.42
C ASN A 411 32.51 -14.98 20.34
N ARG A 412 33.25 -14.91 21.44
CA ARG A 412 34.54 -14.18 21.50
C ARG A 412 35.62 -14.71 20.54
N LYS A 413 35.53 -15.97 20.11
CA LYS A 413 36.52 -16.65 19.27
C LYS A 413 36.03 -16.92 17.84
N THR A 414 34.72 -16.81 17.60
CA THR A 414 34.10 -17.27 16.36
C THR A 414 33.00 -16.30 15.95
N ASP A 415 33.04 -15.92 14.68
CA ASP A 415 32.01 -15.16 13.98
C ASP A 415 31.75 -15.93 12.67
N ALA A 416 30.84 -16.90 12.72
CA ALA A 416 30.59 -17.81 11.60
C ALA A 416 29.10 -17.91 11.31
N VAL A 417 28.75 -17.69 10.03
CA VAL A 417 27.38 -17.74 9.51
C VAL A 417 27.21 -18.97 8.65
N TYR A 418 26.14 -19.72 8.89
CA TYR A 418 25.77 -20.90 8.14
C TYR A 418 24.32 -20.80 7.66
N PHE A 419 24.10 -21.16 6.40
CA PHE A 419 22.79 -21.36 5.80
C PHE A 419 22.60 -22.83 5.43
N PHE A 420 21.42 -23.37 5.62
CA PHE A 420 21.13 -24.80 5.40
C PHE A 420 20.04 -24.96 4.35
N LYS A 421 20.18 -25.95 3.48
CA LYS A 421 19.15 -26.37 2.56
C LYS A 421 19.29 -27.84 2.21
N GLY A 422 18.22 -28.60 2.38
CA GLY A 422 18.25 -30.04 2.14
C GLY A 422 19.33 -30.70 3.00
N VAL A 423 20.18 -31.52 2.40
CA VAL A 423 21.30 -32.20 3.09
C VAL A 423 22.58 -31.37 3.12
N GLN A 424 22.57 -30.16 2.58
CA GLN A 424 23.74 -29.31 2.41
C GLN A 424 23.66 -28.04 3.28
N TYR A 425 24.83 -27.45 3.51
CA TYR A 425 24.96 -26.14 4.12
C TYR A 425 26.04 -25.31 3.43
N TRP A 426 25.90 -24.00 3.54
CA TRP A 426 26.78 -22.96 3.00
C TRP A 426 27.34 -22.15 4.16
N ARG A 427 28.62 -21.79 4.09
CA ARG A 427 29.21 -20.78 4.97
C ARG A 427 29.15 -19.44 4.24
N TYR A 428 28.71 -18.38 4.92
CA TYR A 428 28.55 -17.06 4.32
C TYR A 428 29.65 -16.11 4.77
N ASP A 429 30.27 -15.45 3.80
CA ASP A 429 31.21 -14.37 4.01
C ASP A 429 30.44 -13.06 4.17
N SER A 430 30.34 -12.57 5.40
CA SER A 430 29.60 -11.35 5.71
C SER A 430 30.32 -10.09 5.23
N GLU A 431 31.63 -10.15 4.98
CA GLU A 431 32.44 -9.02 4.53
C GLU A 431 32.34 -8.85 3.01
N ASN A 432 32.36 -9.96 2.27
CA ASN A 432 32.27 -9.97 0.81
C ASN A 432 30.85 -10.19 0.26
N ASP A 433 29.86 -10.33 1.15
CA ASP A 433 28.44 -10.54 0.83
C ASP A 433 28.20 -11.71 -0.14
N GLN A 434 28.88 -12.83 0.09
CA GLN A 434 28.78 -14.02 -0.76
C GLN A 434 29.07 -15.30 0.03
N VAL A 435 28.64 -16.44 -0.50
CA VAL A 435 29.07 -17.76 -0.01
C VAL A 435 30.57 -17.95 -0.22
N PHE A 436 31.25 -18.56 0.76
CA PHE A 436 32.62 -19.06 0.57
C PHE A 436 32.66 -20.19 -0.46
N SER A 437 33.41 -20.03 -1.56
CA SER A 437 33.76 -21.18 -2.42
C SER A 437 34.67 -22.16 -1.67
N GLU A 438 35.64 -21.62 -0.94
CA GLU A 438 36.56 -22.32 -0.04
C GLU A 438 36.85 -21.41 1.15
N ASP A 439 36.91 -21.95 2.36
CA ASP A 439 37.31 -21.19 3.55
C ASP A 439 38.80 -21.27 3.86
N ALA A 440 39.26 -20.50 4.86
CA ALA A 440 40.66 -20.45 5.27
C ALA A 440 41.26 -21.80 5.71
N ASP A 441 40.41 -22.79 6.02
CA ASP A 441 40.82 -24.15 6.39
C ASP A 441 40.82 -25.11 5.17
N GLY A 442 40.64 -24.60 3.95
CA GLY A 442 40.62 -25.38 2.72
C GLY A 442 39.32 -26.15 2.47
N ARG A 443 38.21 -25.76 3.11
CA ARG A 443 36.93 -26.47 3.00
C ARG A 443 36.05 -25.80 1.95
N SER A 444 35.62 -26.56 0.96
CA SER A 444 34.72 -26.07 -0.09
C SER A 444 33.25 -26.13 0.31
N TYR A 445 32.43 -25.21 -0.23
CA TYR A 445 30.98 -25.19 -0.03
C TYR A 445 30.22 -25.20 -1.37
N PRO A 446 28.98 -25.73 -1.43
CA PRO A 446 28.22 -26.33 -0.33
C PRO A 446 28.82 -27.63 0.20
N ARG A 447 28.60 -27.89 1.48
CA ARG A 447 29.09 -29.10 2.16
C ARG A 447 27.94 -29.88 2.78
N LEU A 448 28.10 -31.19 2.96
CA LEU A 448 27.08 -32.01 3.62
C LEU A 448 26.97 -31.66 5.11
N ILE A 449 25.75 -31.55 5.62
CA ILE A 449 25.48 -31.25 7.04
C ILE A 449 26.19 -32.27 7.94
N SER A 450 26.18 -33.55 7.57
CA SER A 450 26.82 -34.62 8.35
C SER A 450 28.34 -34.52 8.45
N GLU A 451 29.00 -33.83 7.51
CA GLU A 451 30.45 -33.60 7.54
C GLU A 451 30.84 -32.41 8.40
N GLY A 452 30.04 -31.33 8.35
CA GLY A 452 30.26 -30.12 9.15
C GLY A 452 29.78 -30.25 10.59
N PHE A 453 28.70 -31.00 10.79
CA PHE A 453 28.02 -31.21 12.07
C PHE A 453 27.82 -32.72 12.30
N PRO A 454 28.88 -33.45 12.71
CA PRO A 454 28.82 -34.90 12.88
C PRO A 454 27.69 -35.35 13.81
N GLY A 455 26.88 -36.31 13.34
CA GLY A 455 25.71 -36.81 14.06
C GLY A 455 24.39 -36.10 13.74
N VAL A 456 24.42 -34.99 12.99
CA VAL A 456 23.22 -34.33 12.46
C VAL A 456 22.99 -34.76 11.02
N SER A 457 21.81 -35.32 10.72
CA SER A 457 21.43 -35.70 9.36
C SER A 457 20.41 -34.72 8.79
N GLY A 458 20.67 -34.19 7.60
CA GLY A 458 19.69 -33.39 6.84
C GLY A 458 18.55 -34.25 6.26
N PRO A 459 17.51 -33.63 5.66
CA PRO A 459 17.17 -32.22 5.84
C PRO A 459 16.78 -31.91 7.29
N VAL A 460 17.06 -30.67 7.70
CA VAL A 460 16.60 -30.10 8.97
C VAL A 460 15.44 -29.17 8.67
N ASP A 461 14.48 -29.07 9.60
CA ASP A 461 13.35 -28.15 9.44
C ASP A 461 13.80 -26.72 9.69
N THR A 462 14.58 -26.51 10.75
CA THR A 462 15.19 -25.22 11.09
C THR A 462 16.32 -25.41 12.11
N ALA A 463 17.06 -24.35 12.42
CA ALA A 463 18.11 -24.36 13.43
C ALA A 463 18.40 -22.96 13.97
N TYR A 464 18.90 -22.86 15.21
CA TYR A 464 19.46 -21.61 15.74
C TYR A 464 20.61 -21.88 16.72
N TYR A 465 21.45 -20.87 16.95
CA TYR A 465 22.53 -20.91 17.95
C TYR A 465 22.09 -20.26 19.26
N ASP A 466 22.22 -20.98 20.38
CA ASP A 466 22.01 -20.45 21.71
C ASP A 466 23.35 -20.08 22.38
N ARG A 467 23.54 -18.77 22.56
CA ARG A 467 24.76 -18.23 23.19
C ARG A 467 24.87 -18.56 24.68
N ARG A 468 23.77 -18.96 25.34
CA ARG A 468 23.73 -19.22 26.79
C ARG A 468 24.46 -20.51 27.15
N ASP A 469 24.38 -21.52 26.29
CA ASP A 469 25.01 -22.83 26.50
C ASP A 469 25.98 -23.21 25.37
N ALA A 470 26.15 -22.35 24.36
CA ALA A 470 27.03 -22.55 23.21
C ALA A 470 26.65 -23.76 22.33
N HIS A 471 25.36 -24.11 22.26
CA HIS A 471 24.86 -25.16 21.38
C HIS A 471 24.13 -24.59 20.17
N ILE A 472 24.21 -25.31 19.05
CA ILE A 472 23.25 -25.18 17.94
C ILE A 472 22.13 -26.18 18.19
N TYR A 473 20.89 -25.70 18.09
CA TYR A 473 19.69 -26.52 18.22
C TYR A 473 19.16 -26.78 16.80
N PHE A 474 19.35 -27.99 16.28
CA PHE A 474 18.78 -28.42 15.01
C PHE A 474 17.43 -29.10 15.25
N PHE A 475 16.40 -28.69 14.53
CA PHE A 475 15.06 -29.23 14.60
C PHE A 475 14.78 -30.11 13.40
N LYS A 476 14.21 -31.29 13.63
CA LYS A 476 13.79 -32.23 12.59
C LYS A 476 12.63 -33.06 13.09
N GLY A 477 11.46 -32.91 12.49
CA GLY A 477 10.24 -33.55 12.99
C GLY A 477 9.90 -33.05 14.39
N SER A 478 9.63 -33.99 15.30
CA SER A 478 9.44 -33.72 16.73
C SER A 478 10.75 -33.75 17.53
N GLN A 479 11.90 -33.88 16.88
CA GLN A 479 13.19 -34.06 17.53
C GLN A 479 14.08 -32.81 17.48
N VAL A 480 14.88 -32.65 18.53
CA VAL A 480 15.87 -31.60 18.68
C VAL A 480 17.24 -32.23 18.90
N PHE A 481 18.20 -31.85 18.07
CA PHE A 481 19.60 -32.27 18.14
C PHE A 481 20.43 -31.10 18.67
N ARG A 482 20.99 -31.24 19.87
CA ARG A 482 21.81 -30.21 20.50
C ARG A 482 23.27 -30.47 20.16
N PHE A 483 23.85 -29.61 19.33
CA PHE A 483 25.23 -29.73 18.87
C PHE A 483 26.13 -28.76 19.64
N ASP A 484 27.09 -29.28 20.41
CA ASP A 484 28.05 -28.45 21.17
C ASP A 484 29.16 -27.96 20.24
N VAL A 485 29.16 -26.66 19.99
CA VAL A 485 30.10 -26.01 19.06
C VAL A 485 31.53 -26.03 19.58
N ARG A 486 31.74 -26.10 20.91
CA ARG A 486 33.08 -26.00 21.51
C ARG A 486 33.91 -27.27 21.30
N VAL A 487 33.23 -28.40 21.30
CA VAL A 487 33.82 -29.74 21.15
C VAL A 487 33.44 -30.39 19.81
N ASN A 488 32.68 -29.69 18.97
CA ASN A 488 32.25 -30.11 17.64
C ASN A 488 31.58 -31.50 17.61
N ARG A 489 30.63 -31.74 18.54
CA ARG A 489 29.90 -33.02 18.64
C ARG A 489 28.49 -32.84 19.16
N LEU A 490 27.64 -33.82 18.89
CA LEU A 490 26.31 -33.90 19.47
C LEU A 490 26.39 -34.09 21.00
N ALA A 491 25.53 -33.40 21.74
CA ALA A 491 25.36 -33.61 23.17
C ALA A 491 24.87 -35.05 23.42
N SER A 492 25.39 -35.71 24.45
CA SER A 492 25.10 -37.13 24.76
C SER A 492 23.62 -37.43 24.96
N SER A 493 22.84 -36.42 25.31
CA SER A 493 21.41 -36.53 25.55
C SER A 493 20.56 -36.32 24.30
N SER A 494 21.15 -36.17 23.10
CA SER A 494 20.44 -35.93 21.84
C SER A 494 20.25 -37.23 21.03
N PRO A 495 19.18 -37.35 20.22
CA PRO A 495 18.08 -36.40 20.06
C PRO A 495 17.11 -36.42 21.24
N GLN A 496 16.41 -35.31 21.47
CA GLN A 496 15.34 -35.17 22.47
C GLN A 496 14.03 -34.79 21.80
N ASN A 497 12.90 -35.09 22.45
CA ASN A 497 11.63 -34.53 21.99
C ASN A 497 11.61 -33.02 22.22
N ILE A 498 11.08 -32.27 21.25
CA ILE A 498 10.97 -30.82 21.35
C ILE A 498 10.21 -30.38 22.61
N SER A 499 9.16 -31.10 23.01
CA SER A 499 8.35 -30.79 24.19
C SER A 499 9.10 -30.98 25.51
N GLU A 500 10.16 -31.80 25.53
CA GLU A 500 11.02 -31.98 26.71
C GLU A 500 12.03 -30.83 26.82
N VAL A 501 12.58 -30.39 25.69
CA VAL A 501 13.55 -29.29 25.62
C VAL A 501 12.88 -27.93 25.80
N PHE A 502 11.67 -27.77 25.24
CA PHE A 502 10.89 -26.54 25.21
C PHE A 502 9.47 -26.78 25.76
N PRO A 503 9.30 -27.00 27.07
CA PRO A 503 7.99 -27.32 27.64
C PRO A 503 7.00 -26.16 27.49
N ALA A 504 5.76 -26.44 27.14
CA ALA A 504 4.73 -25.40 27.09
C ALA A 504 4.37 -24.91 28.50
N VAL A 505 4.29 -23.59 28.68
CA VAL A 505 3.82 -22.98 29.94
C VAL A 505 2.33 -23.25 30.16
N VAL A 506 1.56 -23.33 29.07
CA VAL A 506 0.14 -23.67 29.08
C VAL A 506 -0.05 -25.02 28.37
N PRO A 507 -0.68 -26.02 29.01
CA PRO A 507 -0.94 -27.32 28.40
C PRO A 507 -1.65 -27.20 27.04
N GLY A 508 -1.22 -28.00 26.07
CA GLY A 508 -1.75 -27.98 24.69
C GLY A 508 -1.27 -26.81 23.82
N ASN A 509 -0.53 -25.84 24.36
CA ASN A 509 0.00 -24.71 23.60
C ASN A 509 1.46 -24.94 23.19
N HIS A 510 1.69 -25.86 22.25
CA HIS A 510 3.02 -26.24 21.79
C HIS A 510 3.01 -26.52 20.28
N PRO A 511 4.07 -26.21 19.50
CA PRO A 511 4.12 -26.50 18.07
C PRO A 511 4.31 -28.00 17.72
N VAL A 512 4.75 -28.80 18.69
CA VAL A 512 4.93 -30.28 18.69
C VAL A 512 6.03 -30.81 17.76
N GLY A 513 6.38 -30.11 16.69
CA GLY A 513 7.42 -30.49 15.72
C GLY A 513 7.20 -29.80 14.38
N ASN A 514 8.01 -30.11 13.36
CA ASN A 514 7.95 -29.52 12.01
C ASN A 514 7.86 -27.99 12.09
N LEU A 515 8.88 -27.37 12.69
CA LEU A 515 8.95 -25.91 12.80
C LEU A 515 9.34 -25.32 11.46
N ASP A 516 8.73 -24.21 11.07
CA ASP A 516 9.11 -23.54 9.83
C ASP A 516 10.36 -22.67 10.04
N ALA A 517 10.50 -22.06 11.22
CA ALA A 517 11.68 -21.27 11.56
C ALA A 517 11.92 -21.25 13.08
N ALA A 518 13.18 -21.16 13.49
CA ALA A 518 13.56 -20.86 14.86
C ALA A 518 14.75 -19.90 14.85
N TYR A 519 14.71 -18.86 15.67
CA TYR A 519 15.83 -17.91 15.72
C TYR A 519 15.92 -17.18 17.05
N PHE A 520 17.12 -16.69 17.36
CA PHE A 520 17.34 -15.78 18.47
C PHE A 520 17.20 -14.34 18.00
N SER A 521 16.26 -13.59 18.58
CA SER A 521 16.08 -12.16 18.31
C SER A 521 16.95 -11.32 19.24
N TYR A 522 17.80 -10.48 18.66
CA TYR A 522 18.59 -9.48 19.37
C TYR A 522 17.73 -8.32 19.85
N THR A 523 16.69 -7.95 19.10
CA THR A 523 15.71 -6.92 19.49
C THR A 523 15.02 -7.29 20.80
N HIS A 524 14.57 -8.55 20.92
CA HIS A 524 13.78 -9.02 22.05
C HIS A 524 14.61 -9.78 23.10
N ASN A 525 15.87 -10.07 22.80
CA ASN A 525 16.79 -10.86 23.62
C ASN A 525 16.18 -12.22 24.04
N THR A 526 15.55 -12.90 23.09
CA THR A 526 14.91 -14.20 23.31
C THR A 526 14.76 -14.99 22.02
N VAL A 527 14.50 -16.28 22.14
CA VAL A 527 14.27 -17.19 21.01
C VAL A 527 12.78 -17.18 20.63
N PHE A 528 12.52 -17.22 19.32
CA PHE A 528 11.21 -17.42 18.74
C PHE A 528 11.19 -18.74 17.96
N LEU A 529 10.13 -19.52 18.14
CA LEU A 529 9.80 -20.69 17.32
C LEU A 529 8.57 -20.36 16.48
N LEU A 530 8.64 -20.53 15.17
CA LEU A 530 7.58 -20.17 14.23
C LEU A 530 7.03 -21.43 13.55
N LYS A 531 5.70 -21.48 13.42
CA LYS A 531 4.99 -22.55 12.69
C LYS A 531 3.64 -22.05 12.17
N GLY A 532 3.42 -22.15 10.86
CA GLY A 532 2.32 -21.53 10.15
C GLY A 532 2.33 -20.01 10.34
N ALA A 533 1.17 -19.45 10.65
CA ALA A 533 1.00 -18.04 11.00
C ALA A 533 1.28 -17.74 12.49
N TRP A 534 1.79 -18.71 13.25
CA TRP A 534 1.95 -18.60 14.71
C TRP A 534 3.41 -18.59 15.12
N TYR A 535 3.69 -17.91 16.24
CA TYR A 535 4.96 -18.01 16.92
C TYR A 535 4.79 -18.30 18.41
N TRP A 536 5.81 -18.93 18.97
CA TRP A 536 6.01 -19.14 20.40
C TRP A 536 7.28 -18.43 20.82
N ARG A 537 7.16 -17.61 21.86
CA ARG A 537 8.32 -16.95 22.46
C ARG A 537 8.85 -17.83 23.58
N VAL A 538 10.13 -18.17 23.52
CA VAL A 538 10.81 -18.86 24.61
C VAL A 538 10.91 -17.92 25.81
N VAL A 539 10.70 -18.45 27.00
CA VAL A 539 10.85 -17.75 28.28
C VAL A 539 12.28 -17.20 28.39
N SER A 540 12.39 -15.88 28.51
CA SER A 540 13.67 -15.20 28.64
C SER A 540 14.14 -15.17 30.09
N GLY A 541 15.43 -14.84 30.30
CA GLY A 541 15.95 -14.60 31.65
C GLY A 541 15.25 -13.44 32.37
N ARG A 542 14.69 -12.46 31.62
CA ARG A 542 13.91 -11.36 32.19
C ARG A 542 12.55 -11.84 32.70
N ASP A 543 11.90 -12.75 31.98
CA ASP A 543 10.61 -13.33 32.40
C ASP A 543 10.78 -14.14 33.69
N ARG A 544 11.83 -14.97 33.77
CA ARG A 544 12.11 -15.78 34.98
C ARG A 544 12.46 -14.96 36.21
N ARG A 545 13.07 -13.78 36.03
CA ARG A 545 13.28 -12.83 37.14
C ARG A 545 11.97 -12.24 37.65
N ARG A 546 10.96 -12.09 36.79
CA ARG A 546 9.62 -11.62 37.17
C ARG A 546 8.77 -12.75 37.77
N SER A 547 8.92 -13.96 37.26
CA SER A 547 8.21 -15.14 37.76
C SER A 547 9.13 -16.36 37.76
N ALA A 548 9.61 -16.74 38.95
CA ALA A 548 10.56 -17.85 39.12
C ALA A 548 9.95 -19.23 38.80
N SER A 549 8.62 -19.35 38.80
CA SER A 549 7.90 -20.59 38.47
C SER A 549 7.95 -20.96 36.99
N LEU A 550 8.34 -20.03 36.12
CA LEU A 550 8.44 -20.31 34.68
C LEU A 550 9.60 -21.29 34.41
N PRO A 551 9.33 -22.39 33.66
CA PRO A 551 10.35 -23.38 33.34
C PRO A 551 11.44 -22.79 32.45
N LEU A 552 12.65 -23.33 32.57
CA LEU A 552 13.73 -23.04 31.63
C LEU A 552 13.31 -23.48 30.23
N ASN A 553 13.60 -22.65 29.22
CA ASN A 553 13.18 -22.88 27.84
C ASN A 553 11.67 -23.04 27.63
N GLY A 554 10.85 -22.64 28.62
CA GLY A 554 9.40 -22.72 28.50
C GLY A 554 8.87 -21.94 27.30
N LEU A 555 7.82 -22.43 26.64
CA LEU A 555 7.13 -21.69 25.57
C LEU A 555 5.93 -20.93 26.14
N LEU A 556 5.95 -19.62 25.96
CA LEU A 556 4.79 -18.77 26.24
C LEU A 556 3.67 -19.02 25.22
N PRO A 557 2.41 -18.69 25.56
CA PRO A 557 1.28 -18.91 24.66
C PRO A 557 1.49 -18.32 23.27
N ARG A 558 1.10 -19.09 22.25
CA ARG A 558 1.20 -18.70 20.84
C ARG A 558 0.54 -17.36 20.54
N ARG A 559 1.13 -16.61 19.62
CA ARG A 559 0.60 -15.35 19.05
C ARG A 559 0.70 -15.37 17.53
N ASN A 560 -0.04 -14.50 16.87
CA ASN A 560 0.04 -14.38 15.41
C ASN A 560 1.32 -13.65 15.01
N VAL A 561 1.96 -14.11 13.95
CA VAL A 561 3.17 -13.48 13.40
C VAL A 561 2.91 -12.03 12.97
N ASP A 562 1.75 -11.77 12.35
CA ASP A 562 1.32 -10.44 11.89
C ASP A 562 1.03 -9.43 13.02
N GLU A 563 0.93 -9.88 14.28
CA GLU A 563 0.81 -8.98 15.45
C GLU A 563 2.17 -8.46 15.92
N GLN A 564 3.27 -9.11 15.51
CA GLN A 564 4.63 -8.81 15.97
C GLN A 564 5.51 -8.24 14.85
N TRP A 565 5.33 -8.72 13.62
CA TRP A 565 6.03 -8.24 12.44
C TRP A 565 5.02 -7.86 11.37
N PHE A 566 4.96 -6.56 11.07
CA PHE A 566 3.97 -5.97 10.18
C PHE A 566 4.44 -5.94 8.72
N ASP A 567 3.47 -5.91 7.80
CA ASP A 567 3.68 -5.57 6.39
C ASP A 567 4.68 -6.49 5.66
N ILE A 568 4.69 -7.78 6.00
CA ILE A 568 5.47 -8.80 5.26
C ILE A 568 4.55 -9.45 4.23
N CYS A 569 4.36 -8.75 3.11
CA CYS A 569 3.36 -9.06 2.09
C CYS A 569 3.97 -9.66 0.82
N ASP A 570 3.22 -10.54 0.16
CA ASP A 570 3.60 -11.04 -1.16
C ASP A 570 3.29 -10.02 -2.23
N VAL A 571 4.19 -9.90 -3.19
CA VAL A 571 4.01 -9.09 -4.39
C VAL A 571 4.01 -10.02 -5.60
N HIS A 572 3.05 -9.83 -6.50
CA HIS A 572 2.96 -10.63 -7.71
C HIS A 572 4.25 -10.53 -8.55
N GLY A 573 4.70 -11.66 -9.10
CA GLY A 573 6.01 -11.75 -9.77
C GLY A 573 6.21 -10.78 -10.95
N SER A 574 5.13 -10.36 -11.62
CA SER A 574 5.18 -9.33 -12.68
C SER A 574 5.67 -7.97 -12.19
N SER A 575 5.46 -7.67 -10.91
CA SER A 575 5.79 -6.37 -10.30
C SER A 575 7.19 -6.36 -9.66
N LEU A 576 7.84 -7.52 -9.53
CA LEU A 576 9.20 -7.62 -8.98
C LEU A 576 10.30 -7.18 -9.97
N ARG A 577 10.00 -7.17 -11.27
CA ARG A 577 10.96 -6.83 -12.34
C ARG A 577 11.12 -5.32 -12.59
N THR A 578 10.72 -4.47 -11.65
CA THR A 578 10.73 -3.00 -11.75
C THR A 578 12.13 -2.38 -11.61
N ALA A 579 13.17 -2.98 -12.20
CA ALA A 579 14.42 -2.27 -12.45
C ALA A 579 14.30 -1.48 -13.75
N ARG A 580 14.67 -0.20 -13.74
CA ARG A 580 14.79 0.62 -14.96
C ARG A 580 15.86 -0.06 -15.83
N ARG A 581 15.48 -0.62 -16.99
CA ARG A 581 16.44 -1.14 -17.95
C ARG A 581 17.25 -0.01 -18.56
#